data_AF-A0AAU2MSA0-F1
#
_entry.id   AF-A0AAU2MSA0-F1
#
_cell.length_a   1.000
_cell.length_b   1.000
_cell.length_c   1.000
_cell.angle_alpha   90.00
_cell.angle_beta   90.00
_cell.angle_gamma   90.00
#
_symmetry.space_group_name_H-M   'P 1'
#
loop_
_entity.id
_entity.type
_entity.pdbx_description
1 polymer ?
#
loop_
_entity_poly.entity_id
_entity_poly.type
_entity_poly.pdbx_seq_one_letter_code
_entity_poly.pdbx_strand_id
1 'polypeptide(L)' 'MDEMLDVLLDGVTEPRLKLISGDEARALMILLGVLDDDAQPEEVRHAAGEMRFRIGSRLAPPL' A
#
# COMPACT_ATOMS: atom_id res chain seq x y z
N MET A 1 0.09 -0.84 17.65
CA MET A 1 0.47 0.15 16.62
C MET A 1 1.63 -0.39 15.79
N ASP A 2 2.60 -1.07 16.41
CA ASP A 2 3.72 -1.70 15.70
C ASP A 2 3.33 -2.76 14.67
N GLU A 3 2.43 -3.70 14.99
CA GLU A 3 2.10 -4.81 14.07
C GLU A 3 1.57 -4.35 12.69
N MET A 4 0.82 -3.24 12.66
CA MET A 4 0.30 -2.70 11.39
C MET A 4 1.41 -2.04 10.58
N LEU A 5 2.30 -1.29 11.25
CA LEU A 5 3.46 -0.69 10.62
C LEU A 5 4.40 -1.78 10.09
N ASP A 6 4.65 -2.84 10.87
CA ASP A 6 5.46 -3.98 10.47
C ASP A 6 4.91 -4.65 9.20
N VAL A 7 3.61 -4.92 9.14
CA VAL A 7 2.95 -5.49 7.95
C VAL A 7 3.09 -4.57 6.72
N LEU A 8 2.97 -3.26 6.91
CA LEU A 8 3.14 -2.30 5.81
C LEU A 8 4.60 -2.27 5.34
N LEU A 9 5.57 -2.25 6.26
CA LEU A 9 6.99 -2.25 5.95
C LEU A 9 7.42 -3.54 5.24
N ASP A 10 6.94 -4.70 5.69
CA ASP A 10 7.12 -5.97 4.99
C ASP A 10 6.57 -5.90 3.56
N GLY A 11 5.34 -5.36 3.41
CA GLY A 11 4.72 -5.14 2.12
C GLY A 11 5.54 -4.22 1.21
N VAL A 12 6.02 -3.10 1.72
CA VAL A 12 6.83 -2.09 1.00
C VAL A 12 8.18 -2.66 0.57
N THR A 13 8.80 -3.49 1.41
CA THR A 13 10.11 -4.08 1.12
C THR A 13 10.02 -5.33 0.24
N GLU A 14 8.86 -5.96 0.12
CA GLU A 14 8.66 -7.17 -0.70
C GLU A 14 9.03 -6.93 -2.18
N PRO A 15 10.10 -7.54 -2.71
CA PRO A 15 10.60 -7.26 -4.06
C PRO A 15 9.59 -7.61 -5.16
N ARG A 16 8.77 -8.65 -4.93
CA ARG A 16 7.83 -9.17 -5.93
C ARG A 16 6.40 -9.08 -5.41
N LEU A 17 5.89 -7.86 -5.30
CA LEU A 17 4.48 -7.62 -4.99
C LEU A 17 3.55 -8.33 -6.02
N LYS A 18 3.04 -9.51 -5.67
CA LYS A 18 2.15 -10.29 -6.54
C LYS A 18 0.73 -9.76 -6.36
N LEU A 19 0.26 -8.99 -7.32
CA LEU A 19 -1.16 -8.62 -7.40
C LEU A 19 -1.93 -9.81 -7.97
N ILE A 20 -2.93 -10.30 -7.24
CA ILE A 20 -3.74 -11.46 -7.65
C ILE A 20 -4.64 -11.08 -8.84
N SER A 21 -5.22 -9.87 -8.82
CA SER A 21 -5.95 -9.27 -9.93
C SER A 21 -5.94 -7.74 -9.86
N GLY A 22 -6.33 -7.08 -10.95
CA GLY A 22 -6.48 -5.62 -10.98
C GLY A 22 -7.58 -5.09 -10.06
N ASP A 23 -8.66 -5.85 -9.86
CA ASP A 23 -9.75 -5.49 -8.93
C ASP A 23 -9.32 -5.59 -7.47
N GLU A 24 -8.63 -6.67 -7.09
CA GLU A 24 -8.09 -6.82 -5.73
C GLU A 24 -7.04 -5.74 -5.42
N ALA A 25 -6.22 -5.38 -6.41
CA ALA A 25 -5.27 -4.28 -6.28
C ALA A 25 -5.96 -2.92 -6.08
N ARG A 26 -7.06 -2.67 -6.80
CA ARG A 26 -7.89 -1.47 -6.59
C ARG A 26 -8.54 -1.46 -5.20
N ALA A 27 -9.09 -2.58 -4.75
CA ALA A 27 -9.66 -2.71 -3.41
C ALA A 27 -8.61 -2.44 -2.33
N LEU A 28 -7.40 -2.99 -2.48
CA LEU A 28 -6.29 -2.75 -1.57
C LEU A 28 -5.85 -1.28 -1.58
N MET A 29 -5.82 -0.60 -2.73
CA MET A 29 -5.52 0.84 -2.78
C MET A 29 -6.55 1.69 -2.01
N ILE A 30 -7.82 1.30 -2.01
CA ILE A 30 -8.87 1.98 -1.23
C ILE A 30 -8.64 1.77 0.26
N LEU A 31 -8.39 0.52 0.69
CA LEU A 31 -8.11 0.21 2.09
C LEU A 31 -6.87 0.94 2.62
N LEU A 32 -5.79 0.97 1.85
CA LEU A 32 -4.59 1.75 2.19
C LEU A 32 -4.88 3.26 2.25
N GLY A 33 -5.87 3.75 1.51
CA GLY A 33 -6.29 5.15 1.59
C GLY A 33 -7.01 5.51 2.89
N VAL A 34 -7.58 4.55 3.60
CA VAL A 34 -8.12 4.76 4.95
C VAL A 34 -6.99 5.02 5.96
N LEU A 35 -5.78 4.55 5.66
CA LEU A 35 -4.60 4.76 6.50
C LEU A 35 -3.93 6.12 6.27
N ASP A 36 -4.37 6.88 5.27
CA ASP A 36 -3.93 8.26 4.99
C ASP A 36 -4.82 9.27 5.76
N ASP A 37 -4.98 9.03 7.06
CA ASP A 37 -5.79 9.83 7.98
C ASP A 37 -4.88 10.42 9.06
N ASP A 38 -5.07 11.70 9.40
CA ASP A 38 -4.24 12.42 10.38
C ASP A 38 -4.28 11.82 11.79
N ALA A 39 -5.26 10.95 12.09
CA ALA A 39 -5.32 10.18 13.33
C ALA A 39 -4.33 9.00 13.37
N GLN A 40 -3.77 8.58 12.23
CA GLN A 40 -2.74 7.56 12.16
C GLN A 40 -1.35 8.12 12.49
N PRO A 41 -0.42 7.31 13.01
CA PRO A 41 0.98 7.69 13.10
C PRO A 41 1.57 8.07 11.73
N GLU A 42 2.50 9.02 11.71
CA GLU A 42 3.15 9.47 10.46
C GLU A 42 3.80 8.32 9.70
N GLU A 43 4.45 7.39 10.40
CA GLU A 43 5.11 6.24 9.79
C GLU A 43 4.10 5.32 9.09
N VAL A 44 2.91 5.16 9.66
CA VAL A 44 1.82 4.37 9.08
C VAL A 44 1.29 5.04 7.82
N ARG A 45 1.01 6.36 7.87
CA ARG A 45 0.56 7.11 6.69
C ARG A 45 1.59 7.04 5.57
N HIS A 46 2.86 7.21 5.91
CA HIS A 46 3.97 7.16 4.97
C HIS A 46 4.08 5.78 4.30
N ALA A 47 4.14 4.71 5.10
CA ALA A 47 4.25 3.34 4.57
C ALA A 47 3.03 2.94 3.72
N ALA A 48 1.82 3.36 4.12
CA ALA A 48 0.61 3.15 3.33
C ALA A 48 0.67 3.91 1.99
N GLY A 49 1.15 5.15 1.99
CA GLY A 49 1.37 5.96 0.78
C GLY A 49 2.36 5.32 -0.19
N GLU A 50 3.50 4.85 0.32
CA GLU A 50 4.50 4.12 -0.49
C GLU A 50 3.90 2.85 -1.10
N MET A 51 3.15 2.07 -0.32
CA MET A 51 2.52 0.86 -0.82
C MET A 51 1.48 1.15 -1.91
N ARG A 52 0.66 2.21 -1.75
CA ARG A 52 -0.27 2.67 -2.79
C ARG A 52 0.46 3.07 -4.06
N PHE A 53 1.55 3.81 -3.95
CA PHE A 53 2.36 4.20 -5.10
C PHE A 53 2.88 2.97 -5.84
N ARG A 54 3.47 2.00 -5.13
CA ARG A 54 4.00 0.75 -5.72
C ARG A 54 2.93 -0.06 -6.44
N ILE A 55 1.72 -0.15 -5.88
CA ILE A 55 0.59 -0.82 -6.53
C ILE A 55 0.16 -0.05 -7.78
N GLY A 56 -0.03 1.27 -7.66
CA GLY A 56 -0.46 2.14 -8.75
C GLY A 56 0.49 2.10 -9.96
N SER A 57 1.80 2.14 -9.72
CA SER A 57 2.81 2.04 -10.79
C SER A 57 2.77 0.73 -11.56
N ARG A 58 2.28 -0.37 -10.95
CA ARG A 58 2.11 -1.67 -11.61
C ARG A 58 0.78 -1.82 -12.34
N LEU A 59 -0.24 -1.08 -11.90
CA LEU A 59 -1.57 -1.08 -12.54
C LEU A 59 -1.65 -0.14 -13.74
N ALA A 60 -0.75 0.84 -13.85
CA ALA A 60 -0.68 1.71 -15.00
C ALA A 60 -0.45 0.87 -16.28
N PRO A 61 -1.29 1.03 -17.32
CA PRO A 61 -1.07 0.32 -18.58
C PRO A 61 0.29 0.74 -19.18
N PRO A 62 1.00 -0.18 -19.87
CA PRO A 62 2.18 0.20 -20.63
C PRO A 62 1.80 1.26 -21.67
N LEU A 63 2.61 2.33 -21.74
CA LEU A 63 2.46 3.41 -22.73
C LEU A 63 2.61 2.90 -24.16
#